data_AF-G3H8L2-F1
#
_entry.id   AF-G3H8L2-F1
#
_cell.length_a   1.000
_cell.length_b   1.000
_cell.length_c   1.000
_cell.angle_alpha   90.00
_cell.angle_beta   90.00
_cell.angle_gamma   90.00
#
_symmetry.space_group_name_H-M   'P 1'
#
loop_
_entity.id
_entity.type
_entity.pdbx_description
1 polymer ?
#
loop_
_entity_poly.entity_id
_entity_poly.type
_entity_poly.pdbx_seq_one_letter_code
_entity_poly.pdbx_strand_id
1 'polypeptide(L)'
;MQSWSHVYCFLAKRGHFSWISPGLQGVSSVPLRTYADQPIDADVTVIGSVPGGYVAANKAAQLGFRTVHIEKNETLGGTCLNVGCIPSKALLNNSHYYHLALGKDFASRGIELPEVCLNLEKMMEQYSSAVKALTGGIAHLFKQNKVVHVNGFGKITGKNQVTATKASGSSQVIGTKKSL
;
A
#
# COMPACT_ATOMS: atom_id res chain seq x y z
N MET A 1 33.70 27.23 -26.89
CA MET A 1 35.08 27.72 -27.10
C MET A 1 35.96 27.03 -26.08
N GLN A 2 36.98 26.28 -26.54
CA GLN A 2 38.19 25.86 -25.80
C GLN A 2 37.96 24.99 -24.54
N SER A 3 38.82 24.11 -24.07
CA SER A 3 40.03 23.45 -24.55
C SER A 3 40.39 22.47 -23.41
N TRP A 4 41.01 21.37 -23.82
CA TRP A 4 41.82 20.37 -23.12
C TRP A 4 42.36 20.65 -21.71
N SER A 5 42.48 19.61 -20.87
CA SER A 5 43.77 18.93 -20.56
C SER A 5 43.68 18.01 -19.33
N HIS A 6 44.05 16.73 -19.50
CA HIS A 6 44.90 15.89 -18.62
C HIS A 6 44.73 14.43 -19.09
N VAL A 7 45.51 13.95 -20.06
CA VAL A 7 46.86 13.37 -19.90
C VAL A 7 46.82 12.09 -19.05
N TYR A 8 46.88 10.92 -19.70
CA TYR A 8 48.09 10.10 -19.68
C TYR A 8 48.06 9.07 -20.82
N CYS A 9 49.08 9.18 -21.67
CA CYS A 9 49.48 8.26 -22.71
C CYS A 9 50.45 7.25 -22.07
N PHE A 10 50.39 5.96 -22.41
CA PHE A 10 51.63 5.19 -22.68
C PHE A 10 51.37 3.81 -23.31
N LEU A 11 52.14 3.57 -24.38
CA LEU A 11 52.64 2.29 -24.92
C LEU A 11 51.79 1.52 -25.95
N ALA A 12 52.06 1.86 -27.20
CA ALA A 12 52.00 1.01 -28.37
C ALA A 12 53.06 -0.11 -28.35
N LYS A 13 52.75 -1.29 -28.93
CA LYS A 13 53.46 -1.85 -30.10
C LYS A 13 52.93 -3.24 -30.54
N ARG A 14 52.55 -3.28 -31.82
CA ARG A 14 52.88 -4.26 -32.88
C ARG A 14 52.68 -5.77 -32.65
N GLY A 15 51.88 -6.34 -33.55
CA GLY A 15 52.00 -7.74 -34.01
C GLY A 15 51.10 -7.99 -35.22
N HIS A 16 51.70 -8.09 -36.41
CA HIS A 16 51.08 -8.48 -37.69
C HIS A 16 51.27 -10.00 -37.88
N PHE A 17 50.21 -10.76 -38.21
CA PHE A 17 50.13 -12.06 -38.96
C PHE A 17 48.85 -12.80 -38.47
N SER A 18 47.73 -12.88 -39.19
CA SER A 18 47.38 -13.58 -40.45
C SER A 18 46.81 -15.02 -40.25
N TRP A 19 45.68 -15.25 -40.95
CA TRP A 19 45.04 -16.52 -41.38
C TRP A 19 43.97 -17.25 -40.52
N ILE A 20 42.74 -17.25 -41.09
CA ILE A 20 41.76 -18.35 -41.33
C ILE A 20 40.83 -18.87 -40.20
N SER A 21 39.56 -18.44 -40.31
CA SER A 21 38.25 -19.18 -40.32
C SER A 21 37.85 -20.17 -39.20
N PRO A 22 36.64 -20.74 -39.21
CA PRO A 22 35.29 -20.15 -39.22
C PRO A 22 34.43 -20.69 -38.05
N GLY A 23 33.33 -20.00 -37.70
CA GLY A 23 32.19 -20.64 -37.04
C GLY A 23 32.21 -20.66 -35.51
N LEU A 24 31.43 -19.75 -34.92
CA LEU A 24 30.72 -19.98 -33.66
C LEU A 24 29.46 -19.09 -33.68
N GLN A 25 28.46 -19.57 -34.41
CA GLN A 25 27.07 -19.25 -34.10
C GLN A 25 26.77 -19.84 -32.72
N GLY A 26 26.28 -19.03 -31.80
CA GLY A 26 25.86 -19.53 -30.49
C GLY A 26 26.09 -18.56 -29.34
N VAL A 27 25.92 -17.26 -29.54
CA VAL A 27 25.58 -16.39 -28.40
C VAL A 27 24.13 -16.72 -28.07
N SER A 28 23.91 -17.70 -27.18
CA SER A 28 22.61 -17.88 -26.58
C SER A 28 22.30 -16.59 -25.83
N SER A 29 21.37 -15.81 -26.36
CA SER A 29 20.75 -14.71 -25.65
C SER A 29 20.06 -15.32 -24.42
N VAL A 30 20.78 -15.36 -23.29
CA VAL A 30 20.15 -15.57 -22.00
C VAL A 30 19.15 -14.42 -21.87
N PRO A 31 17.83 -14.67 -21.85
CA PRO A 31 16.90 -13.59 -21.64
C PRO A 31 17.21 -13.03 -20.26
N LEU A 32 17.66 -11.78 -20.22
CA LEU A 32 17.77 -11.03 -18.99
C LEU A 32 16.35 -10.95 -18.42
N ARG A 33 16.06 -11.84 -17.47
CA ARG A 33 14.76 -11.90 -16.79
C ARG A 33 14.69 -10.62 -15.97
N THR A 34 14.15 -9.57 -16.57
CA THR A 34 13.86 -8.32 -15.88
C THR A 34 12.98 -8.67 -14.68
N TYR A 35 13.20 -7.97 -13.57
CA TYR A 35 12.43 -8.06 -12.33
C TYR A 35 10.98 -7.54 -12.53
N ALA A 36 10.36 -7.83 -13.68
CA ALA A 36 8.93 -7.69 -13.85
C ALA A 36 8.26 -8.59 -12.82
N ASP A 37 7.38 -8.00 -12.01
CA ASP A 37 6.71 -8.57 -10.83
C ASP A 37 6.50 -10.09 -10.99
N GLN A 38 7.28 -10.88 -10.25
CA GLN A 38 7.12 -12.33 -10.28
C GLN A 38 5.71 -12.71 -9.83
N PRO A 39 5.08 -13.73 -10.43
CA PRO A 39 3.76 -14.18 -10.02
C PRO A 39 3.77 -14.55 -8.54
N ILE A 40 2.81 -14.00 -7.77
CA ILE A 40 2.60 -14.39 -6.37
C ILE A 40 1.58 -15.52 -6.34
N ASP A 41 1.92 -16.63 -5.68
CA ASP A 41 0.96 -17.70 -5.41
C ASP A 41 0.29 -17.52 -4.04
N ALA A 42 -1.04 -17.52 -4.04
CA ALA A 42 -1.88 -17.40 -2.86
C ALA A 42 -2.93 -18.53 -2.80
N ASP A 43 -3.34 -18.90 -1.60
CA ASP A 43 -4.51 -19.76 -1.42
C ASP A 43 -5.80 -18.93 -1.45
N VAL A 44 -5.76 -17.73 -0.87
CA VAL A 44 -6.87 -16.78 -0.84
C VAL A 44 -6.38 -15.40 -1.27
N THR A 45 -7.08 -14.79 -2.23
CA THR A 45 -6.87 -13.39 -2.61
C THR A 45 -8.11 -12.58 -2.30
N VAL A 46 -7.96 -11.53 -1.51
CA VAL A 46 -9.05 -10.61 -1.14
C VAL A 46 -8.86 -9.28 -1.86
N ILE A 47 -9.90 -8.81 -2.54
CA ILE A 47 -9.90 -7.53 -3.25
C ILE A 47 -10.71 -6.50 -2.45
N GLY A 48 -10.04 -5.46 -1.96
CA GLY A 48 -10.64 -4.34 -1.23
C GLY A 48 -10.56 -4.48 0.29
N SER A 49 -10.31 -3.35 0.96
CA SER A 49 -10.04 -3.25 2.40
C SER A 49 -11.21 -2.66 3.19
N VAL A 50 -12.44 -2.81 2.73
CA VAL A 50 -13.62 -2.51 3.56
C VAL A 50 -13.65 -3.46 4.79
N PRO A 51 -14.45 -3.18 5.84
CA PRO A 51 -14.50 -4.03 7.04
C PRO A 51 -14.61 -5.54 6.78
N GLY A 52 -15.38 -5.96 5.77
CA GLY A 52 -15.43 -7.37 5.38
C GLY A 52 -14.10 -7.91 4.82
N GLY A 53 -13.41 -7.13 4.00
CA GLY A 53 -12.21 -7.55 3.28
C GLY A 53 -11.00 -7.76 4.19
N TYR A 54 -10.60 -6.76 4.98
CA TYR A 54 -9.43 -6.93 5.84
C TYR A 54 -9.66 -7.95 6.97
N VAL A 55 -10.91 -8.11 7.44
CA VAL A 55 -11.25 -9.16 8.42
C VAL A 55 -11.17 -10.53 7.77
N ALA A 56 -11.72 -10.71 6.57
CA ALA A 56 -11.62 -11.96 5.84
C ALA A 56 -10.17 -12.33 5.54
N ALA A 57 -9.34 -11.37 5.13
CA ALA A 57 -7.93 -11.60 4.85
C ALA A 57 -7.17 -12.04 6.11
N ASN A 58 -7.37 -11.34 7.23
CA ASN A 58 -6.77 -11.71 8.52
C ASN A 58 -7.24 -13.09 8.99
N LYS A 59 -8.54 -13.38 8.85
CA LYS A 59 -9.08 -14.67 9.29
C LYS A 59 -8.57 -15.82 8.42
N ALA A 60 -8.47 -15.64 7.11
CA ALA A 60 -7.90 -16.62 6.19
C ALA A 60 -6.43 -16.93 6.57
N ALA A 61 -5.65 -15.89 6.87
CA ALA A 61 -4.27 -16.07 7.31
C ALA A 61 -4.15 -16.79 8.67
N GLN A 62 -5.03 -16.47 9.63
CA GLN A 62 -5.10 -17.19 10.91
C GLN A 62 -5.49 -18.67 10.76
N LEU A 63 -6.26 -19.02 9.73
CA LEU A 63 -6.61 -20.41 9.39
C LEU A 63 -5.47 -21.14 8.64
N GLY A 64 -4.34 -20.48 8.39
CA GLY A 64 -3.16 -21.06 7.75
C GLY A 64 -3.11 -20.90 6.23
N PHE A 65 -4.02 -20.14 5.63
CA PHE A 65 -3.98 -19.88 4.18
C PHE A 65 -2.97 -18.79 3.84
N ARG A 66 -2.19 -18.99 2.78
CA ARG A 66 -1.36 -17.92 2.22
C ARG A 66 -2.28 -16.89 1.58
N THR A 67 -2.39 -15.74 2.24
CA THR A 67 -3.40 -14.75 1.91
C THR A 67 -2.76 -13.50 1.32
N VAL A 68 -3.25 -13.08 0.15
CA VAL A 68 -2.91 -11.81 -0.47
C VAL A 68 -4.12 -10.89 -0.36
N HIS A 69 -3.88 -9.65 0.04
CA HIS A 69 -4.88 -8.60 0.05
C HIS A 69 -4.48 -7.50 -0.92
N ILE A 70 -5.39 -7.15 -1.83
CA ILE A 70 -5.22 -6.08 -2.82
C ILE A 70 -6.08 -4.88 -2.41
N GLU A 71 -5.50 -3.69 -2.33
CA GLU A 71 -6.23 -2.43 -2.09
C GLU A 71 -5.69 -1.34 -3.02
N LYS A 72 -6.57 -0.53 -3.60
CA LYS A 72 -6.18 0.53 -4.56
C LYS A 72 -5.84 1.85 -3.87
N ASN A 73 -6.38 2.08 -2.68
CA ASN A 73 -6.17 3.29 -1.91
C ASN A 73 -4.82 3.24 -1.18
N GLU A 74 -4.30 4.41 -0.80
CA GLU A 74 -3.04 4.51 -0.06
C GLU A 74 -3.11 3.88 1.34
N THR A 75 -4.28 3.96 1.97
CA THR A 75 -4.55 3.44 3.32
C THR A 75 -5.55 2.28 3.28
N LEU A 76 -5.36 1.36 4.23
CA LEU A 76 -6.28 0.24 4.47
C LEU A 76 -7.55 0.71 5.21
N GLY A 77 -8.60 -0.10 5.22
CA GLY A 77 -9.83 0.14 5.98
C GLY A 77 -11.01 0.68 5.16
N GLY A 78 -10.78 0.95 3.87
CA GLY A 78 -11.82 1.30 2.91
C GLY A 78 -12.67 2.52 3.32
N THR A 79 -13.91 2.56 2.85
CA THR A 79 -14.82 3.69 3.09
C THR A 79 -15.11 3.89 4.57
N CYS A 80 -15.36 2.81 5.32
CA CYS A 80 -15.77 2.89 6.73
C CYS A 80 -14.74 3.63 7.59
N LEU A 81 -13.47 3.32 7.39
CA LEU A 81 -12.37 3.86 8.20
C LEU A 81 -11.92 5.25 7.72
N ASN A 82 -11.81 5.44 6.41
CA ASN A 82 -11.18 6.65 5.87
C ASN A 82 -12.16 7.82 5.70
N VAL A 83 -13.40 7.54 5.24
CA VAL A 83 -14.34 8.60 4.81
C VAL A 83 -15.79 8.32 5.22
N GLY A 84 -16.00 7.43 6.20
CA GLY A 84 -17.31 6.90 6.53
C GLY A 84 -17.56 6.96 8.03
N CYS A 85 -17.78 5.79 8.62
CA CYS A 85 -18.22 5.69 10.01
C CYS A 85 -17.25 6.37 10.97
N ILE A 86 -15.96 6.10 10.89
CA ILE A 86 -15.00 6.62 11.87
C ILE A 86 -14.96 8.16 11.91
N PRO A 87 -14.75 8.88 10.79
CA PRO A 87 -14.76 10.34 10.83
C PRO A 87 -16.12 10.89 11.27
N SER A 88 -17.23 10.31 10.81
CA SER A 88 -18.56 10.76 11.25
C SER A 88 -18.79 10.59 12.75
N LYS A 89 -18.40 9.45 13.33
CA LYS A 89 -18.61 9.17 14.76
C LYS A 89 -17.68 10.00 15.64
N ALA A 90 -16.45 10.26 15.20
CA ALA A 90 -15.54 11.17 15.89
C ALA A 90 -16.10 12.60 15.95
N LEU A 91 -16.60 13.13 14.82
CA LEU A 91 -17.20 14.46 14.77
C LEU A 91 -18.51 14.54 15.56
N LEU A 92 -19.36 13.52 15.49
CA LEU A 92 -20.59 13.45 16.31
C LEU A 92 -20.27 13.48 17.80
N ASN A 93 -19.27 12.72 18.25
CA ASN A 93 -18.83 12.72 19.64
C ASN A 93 -18.29 14.09 20.08
N ASN A 94 -17.41 14.71 19.28
CA ASN A 94 -16.79 15.99 19.61
C ASN A 94 -17.81 17.15 19.62
N SER A 95 -18.70 17.19 18.63
CA SER A 95 -19.79 18.17 18.56
C SER A 95 -20.80 17.99 19.69
N HIS A 96 -21.09 16.74 20.11
CA HIS A 96 -21.95 16.48 21.24
C HIS A 96 -21.35 17.04 22.54
N TYR A 97 -20.06 16.80 22.81
CA TYR A 97 -19.40 17.39 23.99
C TYR A 97 -19.36 18.92 23.94
N TYR A 98 -19.09 19.50 22.77
CA TYR A 98 -19.15 20.94 22.60
C TYR A 98 -20.55 21.49 22.89
N HIS A 99 -21.60 20.82 22.42
CA HIS A 99 -22.99 21.20 22.71
C HIS A 99 -23.32 21.12 24.20
N LEU A 100 -22.90 20.05 24.89
CA LEU A 100 -23.13 19.90 26.34
C LEU A 100 -22.40 20.97 27.16
N ALA A 101 -21.19 21.36 26.72
CA ALA A 101 -20.37 22.38 27.37
C ALA A 101 -20.91 23.81 27.14
N LEU A 102 -21.41 24.10 25.94
CA LEU A 102 -22.02 25.40 25.60
C LEU A 102 -23.43 25.54 26.19
N GLY A 103 -24.14 24.42 26.34
CA GLY A 103 -25.50 24.35 26.86
C GLY A 103 -25.59 24.46 28.38
N LYS A 104 -26.77 24.12 28.91
CA LYS A 104 -27.02 24.10 30.35
C LYS A 104 -26.74 22.74 30.99
N ASP A 105 -26.41 21.71 30.21
CA ASP A 105 -26.15 20.37 30.69
C ASP A 105 -25.02 20.34 31.72
N PHE A 106 -23.87 20.94 31.40
CA PHE A 106 -22.74 20.96 32.33
C PHE A 106 -23.04 21.79 33.58
N ALA A 107 -23.68 22.95 33.43
CA ALA A 107 -24.12 23.76 34.57
C ALA A 107 -25.11 23.01 35.48
N SER A 108 -26.06 22.26 34.91
CA SER A 108 -27.02 21.44 35.68
C SER A 108 -26.36 20.31 36.48
N ARG A 109 -25.12 19.95 36.11
CA ARG A 109 -24.28 18.95 36.77
C ARG A 109 -23.23 19.57 37.70
N GLY A 110 -23.31 20.88 37.94
CA GLY A 110 -22.35 21.62 38.79
C GLY A 110 -20.99 21.86 38.13
N ILE A 111 -20.89 21.75 36.81
CA ILE A 111 -19.65 22.02 36.06
C ILE A 111 -19.77 23.43 35.46
N GLU A 112 -19.07 24.38 36.07
CA GLU A 112 -19.04 25.77 35.62
C GLU A 112 -17.88 26.00 34.64
N LEU A 113 -18.22 26.36 33.40
CA LEU A 113 -17.26 26.73 32.36
C LEU A 113 -17.49 28.20 31.98
N PRO A 114 -16.61 29.13 32.38
CA PRO A 114 -16.83 30.55 32.16
C PRO A 114 -16.78 30.96 30.69
N GLU A 115 -15.99 30.27 29.86
CA GLU A 115 -15.92 30.51 28.42
C GLU A 115 -15.66 29.18 27.68
N VAL A 116 -16.41 28.92 26.61
CA VAL A 116 -16.25 27.74 25.76
C VAL A 116 -16.12 28.20 24.31
N CYS A 117 -14.94 27.96 23.72
CA CYS A 117 -14.62 28.36 22.35
C CYS A 117 -14.39 27.13 21.47
N LEU A 118 -14.98 27.13 20.27
CA LEU A 118 -14.77 26.08 19.28
C LEU A 118 -13.44 26.30 18.55
N ASN A 119 -12.48 25.40 18.77
CA ASN A 119 -11.32 25.28 17.89
C ASN A 119 -11.58 24.16 16.87
N LEU A 120 -12.04 24.54 15.68
CA LEU A 120 -12.37 23.59 14.62
C LEU A 120 -11.12 22.86 14.10
N GLU A 121 -9.99 23.54 13.97
CA GLU A 121 -8.73 22.96 13.49
C GLU A 121 -8.30 21.77 14.36
N LYS A 122 -8.24 21.95 15.68
CA LYS A 122 -7.94 20.86 16.63
C LYS A 122 -8.98 19.74 16.62
N MET A 123 -10.25 20.08 16.43
CA MET A 123 -11.30 19.07 16.29
C MET A 123 -11.11 18.22 15.04
N MET A 124 -10.68 18.85 13.93
CA MET A 124 -10.39 18.17 12.67
C MET A 124 -9.11 17.32 12.76
N GLU A 125 -8.08 17.82 13.45
CA GLU A 125 -6.87 17.05 13.75
C GLU A 125 -7.17 15.81 14.60
N GLN A 126 -8.05 15.93 15.60
CA GLN A 126 -8.41 14.83 16.49
C GLN A 126 -9.02 13.65 15.72
N TYR A 127 -10.01 13.87 14.85
CA TYR A 127 -10.56 12.74 14.07
C TYR A 127 -9.54 12.20 13.08
N SER A 128 -8.72 13.06 12.46
CA SER A 128 -7.67 12.64 11.52
C SER A 128 -6.64 11.74 12.21
N SER A 129 -6.30 12.05 13.46
CA SER A 129 -5.43 11.21 14.29
C SER A 129 -6.05 9.83 14.58
N ALA A 130 -7.35 9.78 14.85
CA ALA A 130 -8.08 8.52 15.07
C ALA A 130 -8.08 7.65 13.81
N VAL A 131 -8.32 8.24 12.63
CA VAL A 131 -8.24 7.52 11.35
C VAL A 131 -6.82 6.98 11.11
N LYS A 132 -5.79 7.80 11.34
CA LYS A 132 -4.38 7.37 11.20
C LYS A 132 -3.99 6.24 12.15
N ALA A 133 -4.43 6.29 13.41
CA ALA A 133 -4.18 5.23 14.38
C ALA A 133 -4.81 3.90 13.96
N LEU A 134 -6.07 3.93 13.51
CA LEU A 134 -6.80 2.73 13.13
C LEU A 134 -6.29 2.13 11.81
N THR A 135 -5.98 2.96 10.81
CA THR A 135 -5.38 2.52 9.53
C THR A 135 -4.01 1.87 9.77
N GLY A 136 -3.19 2.47 10.64
CA GLY A 136 -1.91 1.91 11.09
C GLY A 136 -2.08 0.59 11.85
N GLY A 137 -3.12 0.47 12.67
CA GLY A 137 -3.49 -0.77 13.37
C GLY A 137 -3.78 -1.92 12.41
N ILE A 138 -4.51 -1.69 11.32
CA ILE A 138 -4.77 -2.72 10.30
C ILE A 138 -3.47 -3.15 9.62
N ALA A 139 -2.61 -2.20 9.26
CA ALA A 139 -1.31 -2.51 8.64
C ALA A 139 -0.42 -3.33 9.59
N HIS A 140 -0.48 -3.08 10.89
CA HIS A 140 0.19 -3.90 11.91
C HIS A 140 -0.38 -5.32 11.97
N LEU A 141 -1.72 -5.47 11.96
CA LEU A 141 -2.38 -6.77 11.95
C LEU A 141 -2.02 -7.61 10.71
N PHE A 142 -1.87 -6.98 9.54
CA PHE A 142 -1.45 -7.69 8.34
C PHE A 142 -0.03 -8.24 8.46
N LYS A 143 0.89 -7.46 9.04
CA LYS A 143 2.26 -7.92 9.31
C LYS A 143 2.27 -9.06 10.32
N GLN A 144 1.48 -8.94 11.40
CA GLN A 144 1.37 -9.98 12.44
C GLN A 144 0.81 -11.29 11.88
N ASN A 145 -0.24 -11.22 11.06
CA ASN A 145 -0.88 -12.39 10.46
C ASN A 145 -0.18 -12.87 9.17
N LYS A 146 0.93 -12.23 8.74
CA LYS A 146 1.66 -12.54 7.50
C LYS A 146 0.78 -12.44 6.24
N VAL A 147 -0.18 -11.52 6.23
CA VAL A 147 -0.97 -11.17 5.04
C VAL A 147 -0.12 -10.32 4.11
N VAL A 148 -0.01 -10.72 2.85
CA VAL A 148 0.71 -9.96 1.83
C VAL A 148 -0.19 -8.85 1.31
N HIS A 149 0.18 -7.59 1.55
CA HIS A 149 -0.54 -6.44 1.03
C HIS A 149 0.04 -5.98 -0.31
N VAL A 150 -0.81 -5.90 -1.33
CA VAL A 150 -0.48 -5.36 -2.66
C VAL A 150 -1.29 -4.08 -2.88
N ASN A 151 -0.61 -2.96 -3.02
CA ASN A 151 -1.27 -1.71 -3.40
C ASN A 151 -1.48 -1.68 -4.92
N GLY A 152 -2.73 -1.69 -5.36
CA GLY A 152 -3.12 -1.60 -6.76
C GLY A 152 -4.59 -1.89 -7.00
N PHE A 153 -5.04 -1.60 -8.21
CA PHE A 153 -6.38 -1.92 -8.67
C PHE A 153 -6.47 -3.40 -9.06
N GLY A 154 -7.18 -4.20 -8.26
CA GLY A 154 -7.40 -5.62 -8.53
C GLY A 154 -8.43 -5.85 -9.64
N LYS A 155 -8.07 -6.65 -10.64
CA LYS A 155 -8.95 -7.15 -11.70
C LYS A 155 -8.85 -8.67 -11.80
N ILE A 156 -9.98 -9.36 -11.76
CA ILE A 156 -10.04 -10.80 -12.00
C ILE A 156 -9.85 -11.05 -13.50
N THR A 157 -8.74 -11.68 -13.87
CA THR A 157 -8.38 -11.96 -15.28
C THR A 157 -8.65 -13.41 -15.68
N GLY A 158 -8.91 -14.29 -14.71
CA GLY A 158 -9.30 -15.67 -14.95
C GLY A 158 -9.82 -16.33 -13.67
N LYS A 159 -10.27 -17.59 -13.77
CA LYS A 159 -10.87 -18.34 -12.64
C LYS A 159 -9.96 -18.41 -11.40
N ASN A 160 -8.66 -18.48 -11.61
CA ASN A 160 -7.63 -18.66 -10.58
C ASN A 160 -6.54 -17.57 -10.68
N GLN A 161 -6.87 -16.40 -11.25
CA GLN A 161 -5.89 -15.35 -11.49
C GLN A 161 -6.49 -13.96 -11.26
N VAL A 162 -5.75 -13.14 -10.50
CA VAL A 162 -6.06 -11.73 -10.25
C VAL A 162 -4.84 -10.90 -10.61
N THR A 163 -5.05 -9.79 -11.33
CA THR A 163 -3.99 -8.84 -11.66
C THR A 163 -4.22 -7.55 -10.89
N ALA A 164 -3.21 -7.08 -10.16
CA ALA A 164 -3.20 -5.79 -9.47
C ALA A 164 -2.40 -4.77 -10.27
N THR A 165 -3.05 -3.73 -10.77
CA THR A 165 -2.39 -2.63 -11.49
C THR A 165 -2.02 -1.53 -10.50
N LYS A 166 -0.72 -1.28 -10.33
CA LYS A 166 -0.18 -0.21 -9.49
C LYS A 166 -0.41 1.15 -10.16
N ALA A 167 -0.34 2.23 -9.37
CA ALA A 167 -0.46 3.60 -9.88
C ALA A 167 0.61 3.96 -10.94
N SER A 168 1.78 3.31 -10.89
CA SER A 168 2.86 3.43 -11.89
C SER A 168 2.57 2.73 -13.22
N GLY A 169 1.42 2.07 -13.38
CA GLY A 169 1.06 1.28 -14.57
C GLY A 169 1.68 -0.12 -14.61
N SER A 170 2.58 -0.46 -13.68
CA SER A 170 3.08 -1.83 -13.53
C SER A 170 1.99 -2.74 -12.99
N SER A 171 1.94 -3.97 -13.49
CA SER A 171 0.92 -4.96 -13.13
C SER A 171 1.57 -6.14 -12.42
N GLN A 172 0.98 -6.53 -11.29
CA GLN A 172 1.37 -7.69 -10.52
C GLN A 172 0.33 -8.80 -10.70
N VAL A 173 0.75 -9.96 -11.15
CA VAL A 173 -0.14 -11.12 -11.35
C VAL A 173 -0.10 -12.01 -10.11
N ILE A 174 -1.28 -12.37 -9.62
CA ILE A 174 -1.47 -13.24 -8.45
C ILE A 174 -2.21 -14.50 -8.91
N GLY A 175 -1.56 -15.65 -8.80
CA GLY A 175 -2.19 -16.96 -8.93
C GLY A 175 -2.91 -17.29 -7.62
N THR A 176 -4.19 -17.64 -7.71
CA THR A 176 -5.00 -17.88 -6.50
C THR A 176 -5.93 -19.07 -6.63
N LYS A 177 -6.09 -19.85 -5.56
CA LYS A 177 -7.09 -20.93 -5.52
C LYS A 177 -8.50 -20.41 -5.32
N LYS A 178 -8.65 -19.31 -4.56
CA LYS A 178 -9.93 -18.66 -4.26
C LYS A 178 -9.76 -17.15 -4.24
N SER A 179 -10.54 -16.43 -5.04
CA SER A 179 -10.65 -14.97 -4.97
C SER A 179 -11.97 -14.55 -4.35
N LEU A 180 -11.93 -13.55 -3.47
CA LEU A 180 -13.06 -12.92 -2.79
C LEU A 180 -13.06 -11.41 -3.02
#